data_AF-A0A3A1UWU6-F1
#
_entry.id   AF-A0A3A1UWU6-F1
#
_cell.length_a   1.000
_cell.length_b   1.000
_cell.length_c   1.000
_cell.angle_alpha   90.00
_cell.angle_beta   90.00
_cell.angle_gamma   90.00
#
_symmetry.space_group_name_H-M   'P 1'
#
loop_
_entity.id
_entity.type
_entity.pdbx_description
1 polymer ?
#
loop_
_entity_poly.entity_id
_entity_poly.type
_entity_poly.pdbx_seq_one_letter_code
_entity_poly.pdbx_strand_id
1 'polypeptide(L)'
;MLQTKPTQQKTPAELTQSFGQYLQTALDSVSAQEKNVHKLNDQYLVGQVDVTKVLIASEQAQLSLQFTSQIRNKVVEAYQEIMRMQI
;
A
#
# COMPACT_ATOMS: atom_id res chain seq x y z
N MET A 1 -15.26 -2.67 -39.62
CA MET A 1 -16.06 -2.73 -38.37
C MET A 1 -15.08 -2.66 -37.19
N LEU A 2 -14.80 -1.47 -36.65
CA LEU A 2 -13.95 -1.35 -35.45
C LEU A 2 -14.84 -1.44 -34.20
N GLN A 3 -14.76 -2.55 -33.48
CA GLN A 3 -15.33 -2.67 -32.13
C GLN A 3 -14.38 -1.97 -31.15
N THR A 4 -14.68 -0.72 -30.80
CA THR A 4 -14.08 -0.07 -29.64
C THR A 4 -14.74 -0.65 -28.40
N LYS A 5 -14.04 -1.55 -27.71
CA LYS A 5 -14.44 -2.03 -26.38
C LYS A 5 -14.74 -0.81 -25.50
N PRO A 6 -15.92 -0.73 -24.86
CA PRO A 6 -16.21 0.38 -23.97
C PRO A 6 -15.22 0.33 -22.82
N THR A 7 -14.38 1.35 -22.72
CA THR A 7 -13.60 1.64 -21.52
C THR A 7 -14.60 1.83 -20.38
N GLN A 8 -14.79 0.78 -19.58
CA GLN A 8 -15.59 0.83 -18.36
C GLN A 8 -14.93 1.86 -17.43
N GLN A 9 -15.45 3.07 -17.44
CA GLN A 9 -15.16 4.09 -16.45
C GLN A 9 -15.64 3.54 -15.12
N LYS A 10 -14.69 3.07 -14.29
CA LYS A 10 -14.98 2.70 -12.90
C LYS A 10 -15.65 3.89 -12.23
N THR A 11 -16.82 3.64 -11.67
CA THR A 11 -17.59 4.65 -10.95
C THR A 11 -16.80 5.14 -9.73
N PRO A 12 -17.08 6.37 -9.23
CA PRO A 12 -16.42 6.89 -8.03
C PRO A 12 -16.52 5.92 -6.83
N ALA A 13 -17.64 5.19 -6.73
CA ALA A 13 -17.85 4.16 -5.71
C ALA A 13 -16.95 2.94 -5.86
N GLU A 14 -16.74 2.44 -7.09
CA GLU A 14 -15.84 1.31 -7.37
C GLU A 14 -14.36 1.68 -7.12
N LEU A 15 -13.98 2.94 -7.34
CA LEU A 15 -12.65 3.45 -7.03
C LEU A 15 -12.41 3.52 -5.51
N THR A 16 -13.39 4.01 -4.73
CA THR A 16 -13.31 4.03 -3.27
C THR A 16 -13.24 2.62 -2.68
N GLN A 17 -14.02 1.67 -3.20
CA GLN A 17 -13.96 0.27 -2.76
C GLN A 17 -12.61 -0.37 -3.10
N SER A 18 -12.07 -0.10 -4.30
CA SER A 18 -10.73 -0.56 -4.70
C SER A 18 -9.63 0.02 -3.80
N PHE A 19 -9.78 1.27 -3.36
CA PHE A 19 -8.86 1.89 -2.40
C PHE A 19 -8.94 1.27 -1.01
N GLY A 20 -10.15 1.04 -0.49
CA GLY A 20 -10.33 0.36 0.80
C GLY A 20 -9.62 -0.99 0.81
N GLN A 21 -9.74 -1.76 -0.27
CA GLN A 21 -9.03 -3.02 -0.46
C GLN A 21 -7.51 -2.85 -0.52
N TYR A 22 -7.02 -1.83 -1.23
CA TYR A 22 -5.59 -1.55 -1.32
C TYR A 22 -5.00 -1.13 0.04
N LEU A 23 -5.69 -0.25 0.76
CA LEU A 23 -5.28 0.19 2.09
C LEU A 23 -5.26 -0.98 3.08
N GLN A 24 -6.29 -1.84 3.05
CA GLN A 24 -6.32 -3.05 3.85
C GLN A 24 -5.10 -3.94 3.56
N THR A 25 -4.80 -4.17 2.27
CA THR A 25 -3.65 -4.97 1.86
C THR A 25 -2.32 -4.35 2.29
N ALA A 26 -2.20 -3.02 2.22
CA ALA A 26 -1.01 -2.30 2.68
C ALA A 26 -0.83 -2.41 4.20
N LEU A 27 -1.91 -2.27 4.97
CA LEU A 27 -1.89 -2.47 6.43
C LEU A 27 -1.52 -3.91 6.81
N ASP A 28 -2.07 -4.89 6.09
CA ASP A 28 -1.73 -6.30 6.29
C ASP A 28 -0.24 -6.56 5.97
N SER A 29 0.29 -5.92 4.92
CA SER A 29 1.70 -6.00 4.54
C SER A 29 2.63 -5.39 5.59
N VAL A 30 2.24 -4.25 6.19
CA VAL A 30 2.99 -3.63 7.30
C VAL A 30 2.98 -4.55 8.52
N SER A 31 1.81 -5.12 8.87
CA SER A 31 1.71 -6.07 9.99
C SER A 31 2.57 -7.32 9.76
N ALA A 32 2.64 -7.82 8.53
CA ALA A 32 3.52 -8.91 8.15
C ALA A 32 5.01 -8.53 8.25
N GLN A 33 5.37 -7.32 7.84
CA GLN A 33 6.73 -6.79 8.00
C GLN A 33 7.13 -6.67 9.48
N GLU A 34 6.25 -6.16 10.36
CA GLU A 34 6.53 -6.08 11.80
C GLU A 34 6.78 -7.47 12.41
N LYS A 35 5.95 -8.47 12.07
CA LYS A 35 6.19 -9.86 12.50
C LYS A 35 7.53 -10.41 12.01
N ASN A 36 7.92 -10.06 10.77
CA ASN A 36 9.21 -10.47 10.24
C ASN A 36 10.38 -9.80 10.98
N VAL A 37 10.24 -8.52 11.35
CA VAL A 37 11.22 -7.80 12.16
C VAL A 37 11.37 -8.46 13.53
N HIS A 38 10.28 -8.79 14.21
CA HIS A 38 10.32 -9.53 15.48
C HIS A 38 11.06 -10.87 15.34
N LYS A 39 10.75 -11.63 14.29
CA LYS A 39 11.43 -12.90 14.02
C LYS A 39 12.93 -12.74 13.75
N LEU A 40 13.31 -11.72 12.98
CA LEU A 40 14.71 -11.42 12.71
C LEU A 40 15.44 -10.95 13.96
N ASN A 41 14.79 -10.19 14.84
CA ASN A 41 15.34 -9.76 16.12
C ASN A 41 15.56 -10.96 17.05
N ASP A 42 14.61 -11.88 17.15
CA ASP A 42 14.76 -13.12 17.94
C ASP A 42 15.93 -13.96 17.40
N GLN A 43 16.03 -14.09 16.07
CA GLN A 43 17.13 -14.79 15.43
C GLN A 43 18.48 -14.08 15.62
N TYR A 44 18.51 -12.75 15.68
CA TYR A 44 19.71 -11.96 15.96
C TYR A 44 20.19 -12.19 17.39
N LEU A 45 19.28 -12.22 18.37
CA LEU A 45 19.60 -12.48 19.77
C LEU A 45 20.22 -13.87 20.00
N VAL A 46 19.86 -14.86 19.17
CA VAL A 46 20.48 -16.19 19.17
C VAL A 46 21.67 -16.32 18.19
N GLY A 47 22.13 -15.21 17.61
CA GLY A 47 23.33 -15.14 16.76
C GLY A 47 23.15 -15.69 15.34
N GLN A 48 21.91 -15.90 14.87
CA GLN A 48 21.60 -16.50 13.56
C GLN A 48 21.42 -15.49 12.42
N VAL A 49 21.40 -14.18 12.69
CA VAL A 49 21.29 -13.14 11.65
C VAL A 49 22.20 -11.96 11.93
N ASP A 50 22.64 -11.31 10.86
CA ASP A 50 23.42 -10.08 10.91
C ASP A 50 22.50 -8.86 11.11
N VAL A 51 22.94 -7.90 11.93
CA VAL A 51 22.25 -6.63 12.20
C VAL A 51 21.89 -5.87 10.92
N THR A 52 22.68 -6.06 9.86
CA THR A 52 22.46 -5.47 8.54
C THR A 52 21.11 -5.85 7.94
N LYS A 53 20.61 -7.08 8.18
CA LYS A 53 19.29 -7.49 7.68
C LYS A 53 18.13 -6.79 8.40
N VAL A 54 18.28 -6.51 9.70
CA VAL A 54 17.29 -5.76 10.48
C VAL A 54 17.21 -4.33 9.96
N LEU A 55 18.37 -3.69 9.71
CA LEU A 55 18.43 -2.34 9.14
C LEU A 55 17.77 -2.25 7.77
N ILE A 56 18.06 -3.18 6.85
CA ILE A 56 17.43 -3.20 5.52
C ILE A 56 15.90 -3.38 5.62
N ALA A 57 15.45 -4.28 6.49
CA ALA A 57 14.02 -4.53 6.69
C ALA A 57 13.31 -3.27 7.23
N SER A 58 13.93 -2.56 8.17
CA SER A 58 13.42 -1.29 8.71
C SER A 58 13.33 -0.20 7.62
N GLU A 59 14.36 -0.05 6.79
CA GLU A 59 14.38 0.93 5.71
C GLU A 59 13.27 0.65 4.67
N GLN A 60 13.09 -0.63 4.31
CA GLN A 60 12.02 -1.07 3.41
C GLN A 60 10.63 -0.77 3.98
N ALA A 61 10.42 -1.03 5.27
CA ALA A 61 9.16 -0.72 5.94
C ALA A 61 8.89 0.79 5.92
N GLN A 62 9.90 1.61 6.22
CA GLN A 62 9.75 3.07 6.22
C GLN A 62 9.42 3.63 4.83
N LEU A 63 10.10 3.17 3.78
CA LEU A 63 9.79 3.52 2.39
C LEU A 63 8.37 3.08 1.99
N SER A 64 7.95 1.88 2.40
CA SER A 64 6.61 1.34 2.11
C SER A 64 5.51 2.17 2.77
N LEU A 65 5.73 2.62 4.01
CA LEU A 65 4.81 3.51 4.72
C LEU A 65 4.69 4.88 4.04
N GLN A 66 5.82 5.47 3.63
CA GLN A 66 5.81 6.74 2.89
C GLN A 66 5.04 6.62 1.58
N PHE A 67 5.30 5.56 0.81
CA PHE A 67 4.59 5.29 -0.43
C PHE A 67 3.09 5.10 -0.21
N THR A 68 2.69 4.36 0.82
CA THR A 68 1.28 4.17 1.19
C THR A 68 0.59 5.50 1.52
N SER A 69 1.27 6.40 2.23
CA SER A 69 0.75 7.75 2.52
C SER A 69 0.55 8.59 1.25
N GLN A 70 1.48 8.51 0.30
CA GLN A 70 1.35 9.20 -0.99
C GLN A 70 0.18 8.66 -1.81
N ILE A 71 0.00 7.34 -1.86
CA ILE A 71 -1.15 6.73 -2.53
C ILE A 71 -2.45 7.19 -1.88
N ARG A 72 -2.55 7.16 -0.54
CA ARG A 72 -3.72 7.66 0.18
C ARG A 72 -4.07 9.09 -0.24
N ASN A 73 -3.07 9.99 -0.28
CA ASN A 73 -3.29 11.38 -0.66
C ASN A 73 -3.79 11.50 -2.11
N LYS A 74 -3.15 10.78 -3.05
CA LYS A 74 -3.55 10.76 -4.48
C LYS A 74 -4.96 10.23 -4.71
N VAL A 75 -5.37 9.24 -3.93
CA VAL A 75 -6.72 8.69 -4.02
C VAL A 75 -7.77 9.66 -3.48
N VAL A 76 -7.49 10.36 -2.38
CA VAL A 76 -8.38 11.39 -1.86
C VAL A 76 -8.53 12.54 -2.86
N GLU A 77 -7.43 12.97 -3.48
CA GLU A 77 -7.45 13.96 -4.57
C GLU A 77 -8.33 13.48 -5.74
N ALA A 78 -8.14 12.25 -6.19
CA ALA A 78 -8.94 11.68 -7.29
C ALA A 78 -10.43 11.58 -6.96
N TYR A 79 -10.79 11.20 -5.73
CA TYR A 79 -12.18 11.18 -5.27
C TYR A 79 -12.79 12.59 -5.29
N GLN A 80 -12.06 13.59 -4.78
CA GLN A 80 -12.50 14.99 -4.79
C GLN A 80 -12.67 15.53 -6.21
N GLU A 81 -11.76 15.20 -7.13
CA GLU A 81 -11.82 15.65 -8.52
C GLU A 81 -13.05 15.09 -9.24
N ILE A 82 -13.33 13.79 -9.09
CA ILE A 82 -14.51 13.18 -9.73
C ILE A 82 -15.80 13.79 -9.19
N MET A 83 -15.89 14.09 -7.89
CA MET A 83 -17.05 14.77 -7.30
C MET A 83 -17.24 16.19 -7.86
N ARG A 84 -16.16 16.92 -8.15
CA ARG A 84 -16.24 18.26 -8.77
C ARG A 84 -16.65 18.21 -10.24
N MET A 85 -16.36 17.12 -10.96
CA MET A 85 -16.78 16.96 -12.34
C MET A 85 -18.27 16.61 -12.50
N GLN A 86 -18.92 16.09 -11.45
CA GLN A 86 -20.32 15.62 -11.50
C GLN A 86 -21.35 16.67 -11.07
N ILE A 87 -20.92 17.80 -10.49
CA ILE A 87 -21.80 18.94 -10.14
C ILE A 87 -21.98 19.90 -11.31
#